data_AF-A0A3A8YYP8-F1
#
_entry.id   AF-A0A3A8YYP8-F1
#
_cell.length_a   1.000
_cell.length_b   1.000
_cell.length_c   1.000
_cell.angle_alpha   90.00
_cell.angle_beta   90.00
_cell.angle_gamma   90.00
#
_symmetry.space_group_name_H-M   'P 1'
#
loop_
_entity.id
_entity.type
_entity.pdbx_description
1 polymer ?
#
loop_
_entity_poly.entity_id
_entity_poly.type
_entity_poly.pdbx_seq_one_letter_code
_entity_poly.pdbx_strand_id
1 'polypeptide(L)' 'MNTKPRTGLEILKAPGTTAGEIAALLETGHPPFEEGDVQCDLVDCKDCWLAWLTTGKVPAPKYKPIR' A
#
# COMPACT_ATOMS: atom_id res chain seq x y z
N MET A 1 11.44 -30.78 -4.55
CA MET A 1 12.23 -29.53 -4.53
C MET A 1 12.25 -29.04 -3.09
N ASN A 2 13.41 -28.97 -2.45
CA ASN A 2 13.50 -28.51 -1.06
C ASN A 2 13.69 -27.00 -1.06
N THR A 3 12.59 -26.26 -1.26
CA THR A 3 12.62 -24.80 -1.17
C THR A 3 12.46 -24.41 0.28
N LYS A 4 13.55 -23.95 0.90
CA LYS A 4 13.53 -23.31 2.21
C LYS A 4 12.40 -22.26 2.22
N PRO A 5 11.53 -22.24 3.25
CA PRO A 5 10.50 -21.21 3.37
C PRO A 5 11.15 -19.82 3.34
N ARG A 6 10.60 -18.93 2.50
CA ARG A 6 11.00 -17.52 2.49
C ARG A 6 10.25 -16.78 3.60
N THR A 7 10.96 -15.90 4.29
CA THR A 7 10.36 -14.95 5.22
C THR A 7 9.62 -13.85 4.46
N GLY A 8 8.67 -13.19 5.13
CA GLY A 8 8.00 -12.02 4.56
C GLY A 8 9.00 -10.91 4.17
N LEU A 9 10.06 -10.71 4.98
CA LEU A 9 11.08 -9.70 4.70
C LEU A 9 11.88 -9.99 3.42
N GLU A 10 12.19 -11.25 3.15
CA GLU A 10 12.86 -11.66 1.90
C GLU A 10 11.96 -11.43 0.68
N ILE A 11 10.65 -11.61 0.82
CA ILE A 11 9.68 -11.34 -0.25
C ILE A 11 9.59 -9.83 -0.52
N LEU A 12 9.49 -9.01 0.53
CA LEU A 12 9.40 -7.55 0.41
C LEU A 12 10.68 -6.92 -0.17
N LYS A 13 11.85 -7.51 0.09
CA LYS A 13 13.15 -7.04 -0.40
C LYS A 13 13.59 -7.67 -1.73
N ALA A 14 12.83 -8.62 -2.27
CA ALA A 14 13.24 -9.32 -3.48
C ALA A 14 13.29 -8.33 -4.67
N PRO A 15 14.36 -8.39 -5.50
CA PRO A 15 14.44 -7.57 -6.69
C PRO A 15 13.31 -7.97 -7.64
N GLY A 16 12.44 -7.01 -7.98
CA GLY A 16 11.28 -7.23 -8.83
C GLY A 16 9.95 -7.28 -8.10
N THR A 17 9.94 -7.35 -6.75
CA THR A 17 8.71 -7.13 -5.99
C THR A 17 8.22 -5.70 -6.22
N THR A 18 7.00 -5.56 -6.70
CA THR A 18 6.41 -4.27 -7.06
C THR A 18 5.72 -3.61 -5.88
N ALA A 19 5.62 -2.27 -5.90
CA ALA A 19 4.86 -1.54 -4.89
C ALA A 19 3.38 -1.99 -4.84
N GLY A 20 2.79 -2.42 -5.96
CA GLY A 20 1.42 -2.93 -6.00
C GLY A 20 1.24 -4.28 -5.31
N GLU A 21 2.23 -5.17 -5.40
CA GLU A 21 2.24 -6.45 -4.66
C GLU A 21 2.42 -6.21 -3.17
N ILE A 22 3.33 -5.30 -2.78
CA ILE A 22 3.51 -4.92 -1.37
C ILE A 22 2.23 -4.27 -0.84
N ALA A 23 1.60 -3.38 -1.60
CA ALA A 23 0.35 -2.74 -1.21
C ALA A 23 -0.76 -3.76 -0.94
N ALA A 24 -0.91 -4.78 -1.80
CA ALA A 24 -1.89 -5.84 -1.61
C ALA A 24 -1.61 -6.71 -0.35
N LEU A 25 -0.35 -6.85 0.06
CA LEU A 25 0.00 -7.56 1.29
C LEU A 25 -0.33 -6.75 2.55
N LEU A 26 -0.29 -5.41 2.47
CA LEU A 26 -0.43 -4.50 3.61
C LEU A 26 -1.84 -3.90 3.74
N GLU A 27 -2.72 -4.09 2.75
CA GLU A 27 -4.03 -3.43 2.63
C GLU A 27 -5.01 -3.70 3.78
N THR A 28 -4.70 -4.61 4.70
CA THR A 28 -5.46 -4.84 5.94
C THR A 28 -5.24 -3.76 7.00
N GLY A 29 -4.20 -2.92 6.87
CA GLY A 29 -3.91 -1.79 7.77
C GLY A 29 -3.84 -0.45 7.04
N HIS A 30 -3.43 0.59 7.78
CA HIS A 30 -3.25 1.95 7.23
C HIS A 30 -1.76 2.33 7.10
N PRO A 31 -1.35 2.95 5.98
CA PRO A 31 0.02 3.43 5.82
C PRO A 31 0.35 4.56 6.81
N PRO A 32 1.60 4.63 7.30
CA PRO A 32 2.05 5.71 8.18
C PRO A 32 2.45 6.94 7.35
N PHE A 33 1.47 7.70 6.86
CA PHE A 33 1.74 9.00 6.25
C PHE A 33 2.25 9.99 7.31
N GLU A 34 3.30 10.76 6.99
CA GLU A 34 3.82 11.80 7.88
C GLU A 34 2.93 13.05 7.89
N GLU A 35 2.21 13.30 6.80
CA GLU A 35 1.39 14.49 6.62
C GLU A 35 0.02 14.16 6.03
N GLY A 36 -1.02 14.79 6.58
CA GLY A 36 -2.38 14.78 6.04
C GLY A 36 -3.25 13.59 6.46
N ASP A 37 -4.57 13.76 6.30
CA ASP A 37 -5.57 12.75 6.60
C ASP A 37 -6.09 12.10 5.31
N VAL A 38 -6.21 10.78 5.32
CA VAL A 38 -6.85 10.03 4.23
C VAL A 38 -8.36 10.05 4.44
N GLN A 39 -9.11 10.40 3.39
CA GLN A 39 -10.55 10.17 3.35
C GLN A 39 -10.82 8.69 3.00
N CYS A 40 -10.77 7.82 4.01
CA CYS A 40 -10.87 6.36 3.84
C CYS A 40 -12.14 5.90 3.12
N ASP A 41 -13.23 6.66 3.20
CA ASP A 41 -14.47 6.35 2.49
C ASP A 41 -14.39 6.59 0.97
N LEU A 42 -13.35 7.29 0.50
CA LEU A 42 -13.22 7.74 -0.89
C LEU A 42 -11.99 7.16 -1.61
N VAL A 43 -11.19 6.31 -0.93
CA VAL A 43 -9.96 5.70 -1.47
C VAL A 43 -9.82 4.26 -0.96
N ASP A 44 -9.49 3.32 -1.85
CA ASP A 44 -9.26 1.92 -1.43
C ASP A 44 -7.94 1.80 -0.63
N CYS A 45 -7.92 0.97 0.41
CA CYS A 45 -6.73 0.77 1.26
C CYS A 45 -5.48 0.39 0.45
N LYS A 46 -5.65 -0.41 -0.61
CA LYS A 46 -4.58 -0.76 -1.54
C LYS A 46 -3.97 0.46 -2.23
N ASP A 47 -4.80 1.42 -2.66
CA ASP A 47 -4.31 2.64 -3.30
C ASP A 47 -3.58 3.53 -2.29
N CYS A 48 -4.04 3.57 -1.03
CA CYS A 48 -3.33 4.27 0.03
C CYS A 48 -1.91 3.71 0.23
N TRP A 49 -1.77 2.38 0.31
CA TRP A 49 -0.45 1.76 0.39
C TRP A 49 0.38 1.97 -0.86
N LEU A 50 -0.22 1.89 -2.04
CA LEU A 50 0.48 2.14 -3.29
C LEU A 50 1.00 3.59 -3.35
N ALA A 51 0.18 4.57 -2.99
CA ALA A 51 0.55 5.98 -2.96
C ALA A 51 1.66 6.25 -1.93
N TRP A 52 1.58 5.65 -0.75
CA TRP A 52 2.62 5.74 0.26
C TRP A 52 3.95 5.15 -0.23
N LEU A 53 3.94 3.93 -0.77
CA LEU A 53 5.15 3.24 -1.25
C LEU A 53 5.82 3.93 -2.43
N THR A 54 5.06 4.65 -3.26
CA THR A 54 5.57 5.25 -4.51
C THR A 54 5.85 6.73 -4.41
N THR A 55 5.09 7.46 -3.57
CA THR A 55 5.16 8.93 -3.50
C THR A 55 5.33 9.49 -2.09
N GLY A 56 5.02 8.69 -1.07
CA GLY A 56 4.94 9.16 0.33
C GLY A 56 3.79 10.12 0.62
N LYS A 57 2.90 10.39 -0.34
CA LYS A 57 1.82 11.38 -0.23
C LYS A 57 0.45 10.74 -0.16
N VAL A 58 -0.45 11.41 0.55
CA VAL A 58 -1.86 11.02 0.64
C VAL A 58 -2.48 10.99 -0.77
N PRO A 59 -3.17 9.90 -1.15
CA PRO A 59 -3.81 9.82 -2.46
C PRO A 59 -4.98 10.80 -2.57
N ALA A 60 -5.23 11.28 -3.79
CA ALA A 60 -6.44 12.04 -4.06
C ALA A 60 -7.69 11.13 -4.02
N PRO A 61 -8.83 11.63 -3.51
CA PRO A 61 -10.10 10.89 -3.52
C PRO A 61 -10.46 10.42 -4.93
N LYS A 62 -10.84 9.14 -5.07
CA LYS A 62 -11.34 8.60 -6.35
C LYS A 62 -12.77 9.00 -6.63
N TYR A 63 -13.56 9.18 -5.57
CA TYR A 63 -14.96 9.57 -5.64
C TYR A 63 -15.14 11.01 -5.18
N LYS A 64 -15.99 11.76 -5.89
CA LYS A 64 -16.43 13.06 -5.39
C LYS A 64 -17.38 12.81 -4.21
N PRO A 65 -17.23 13.53 -3.09
CA PRO A 65 -18.24 13.51 -2.05
C PRO A 65 -19.59 13.86 -2.67
N ILE A 66 -20.58 12.97 -2.53
CA ILE A 66 -21.95 13.29 -2.92
C ILE A 66 -22.42 14.34 -1.90
N ARG A 67 -22.55 15.59 -2.36
CA ARG A 67 -23.04 16.71 -1.57
C ARG A 67 -24.56 16.70 -1.49
#